data_AF-A0AB36ZTQ5-F1
#
_entry.id   AF-A0AB36ZTQ5-F1
#
_cell.length_a   1.000
_cell.length_b   1.000
_cell.length_c   1.000
_cell.angle_alpha   90.00
_cell.angle_beta   90.00
_cell.angle_gamma   90.00
#
_symmetry.space_group_name_H-M   'P 1'
#
loop_
_entity.id
_entity.type
_entity.pdbx_description
1 polymer ?
#
loop_
_entity_poly.entity_id
_entity_poly.type
_entity_poly.pdbx_seq_one_letter_code
_entity_poly.pdbx_strand_id
1 'polypeptide(L)'
;MNYRLEWDIEIGQHIKYLHDLKLEIKSFQEELKQAFENDNILDFSYKTKIMQKAQKFDLDENDYIDLVEDNQFIADEWNRYYKIK
;
A
#
# COMPACT_ATOMS: atom_id res chain seq x y z
N MET A 1 -10.91 8.42 -27.89
CA MET A 1 -11.77 8.56 -26.69
C MET A 1 -10.83 8.58 -25.50
N ASN A 2 -10.61 9.75 -24.90
CA ASN A 2 -9.64 9.93 -23.82
C ASN A 2 -10.37 9.71 -22.49
N TYR A 3 -10.60 8.45 -22.12
CA TYR A 3 -11.22 8.12 -20.85
C TYR A 3 -10.20 8.40 -19.75
N ARG A 4 -10.32 9.55 -19.07
CA ARG A 4 -9.72 9.69 -17.74
C ARG A 4 -10.47 8.74 -16.82
N LEU A 5 -9.93 7.53 -16.66
CA LEU A 5 -10.33 6.58 -15.62
C LEU A 5 -9.80 7.09 -14.26
N GLU A 6 -10.24 8.28 -13.84
CA GLU A 6 -10.12 8.69 -12.44
C GLU A 6 -11.31 8.05 -11.73
N TRP A 7 -11.08 6.98 -10.98
CA TRP A 7 -12.15 6.35 -10.21
C TRP A 7 -12.35 7.18 -8.95
N ASP A 8 -13.54 7.73 -8.77
CA ASP A 8 -13.93 8.40 -7.52
C ASP A 8 -14.03 7.35 -6.41
N ILE A 9 -12.98 7.28 -5.57
CA ILE A 9 -12.95 6.37 -4.43
C ILE A 9 -13.30 7.19 -3.18
N GLU A 10 -14.51 6.96 -2.66
CA GLU A 10 -14.92 7.47 -1.36
C GLU A 10 -14.25 6.67 -0.25
N ILE A 11 -13.48 7.37 0.59
CA ILE A 11 -12.80 6.76 1.73
C ILE A 11 -13.56 7.13 3.00
N GLY A 12 -13.94 6.11 3.79
CA GLY A 12 -14.68 6.28 5.02
C GLY A 12 -13.98 7.20 6.04
N GLN A 13 -14.78 7.94 6.82
CA GLN A 13 -14.29 9.00 7.71
C GLN A 13 -13.44 8.50 8.91
N HIS A 14 -13.39 7.19 9.17
CA HIS A 14 -12.74 6.60 10.36
C HIS A 14 -11.45 5.81 10.04
N ILE A 15 -10.73 6.16 8.98
CA ILE A 15 -9.49 5.48 8.63
C ILE A 15 -8.30 6.15 9.30
N LYS A 16 -7.64 5.40 10.19
CA LYS A 16 -6.49 5.84 11.02
C LYS A 16 -5.34 6.43 10.18
N TYR A 17 -5.11 5.88 8.98
CA TYR A 17 -4.04 6.27 8.07
C TYR A 17 -4.58 6.74 6.70
N LEU A 18 -5.54 7.66 6.72
CA LEU A 18 -6.25 8.14 5.52
C LEU A 18 -5.31 8.68 4.44
N HIS A 19 -4.22 9.35 4.82
CA HIS A 19 -3.25 9.90 3.86
C HIS A 19 -2.51 8.80 3.12
N ASP A 20 -1.97 7.81 3.85
CA ASP A 20 -1.21 6.71 3.27
C ASP A 20 -2.10 5.85 2.37
N LEU A 21 -3.34 5.59 2.80
CA LEU A 21 -4.33 4.90 1.98
C LEU A 21 -4.65 5.67 0.68
N LYS A 22 -4.78 7.01 0.75
CA LYS A 22 -5.00 7.83 -0.46
C LYS A 22 -3.82 7.75 -1.42
N LEU A 23 -2.60 7.72 -0.91
CA LEU A 23 -1.40 7.56 -1.75
C LEU A 23 -1.36 6.18 -2.40
N GLU A 24 -1.63 5.12 -1.64
CA GLU A 24 -1.64 3.75 -2.16
C GLU A 24 -2.71 3.57 -3.24
N ILE A 25 -3.92 4.10 -3.02
CA ILE A 25 -4.99 4.10 -4.01
C ILE A 25 -4.57 4.81 -5.31
N LYS A 26 -3.95 5.99 -5.20
CA LYS A 26 -3.48 6.73 -6.38
C LYS A 26 -2.40 5.95 -7.15
N SER A 27 -1.43 5.37 -6.45
CA SER A 27 -0.41 4.54 -7.08
C SER A 27 -1.01 3.34 -7.80
N PHE A 28 -1.96 2.66 -7.17
CA PHE A 28 -2.69 1.54 -7.77
C PHE A 28 -3.49 1.95 -9.02
N GLN A 29 -4.15 3.11 -9.00
CA GLN A 29 -4.86 3.63 -10.18
C GLN A 29 -3.91 3.89 -11.36
N GLU A 30 -2.73 4.45 -11.10
CA GLU A 30 -1.71 4.70 -12.13
C GLU A 30 -1.16 3.37 -12.69
N GLU A 31 -0.87 2.40 -11.83
CA GLU A 31 -0.45 1.05 -12.24
C GLU A 31 -1.49 0.37 -13.14
N LEU A 32 -2.78 0.41 -12.76
CA LEU A 32 -3.88 -0.13 -13.57
C LEU A 32 -3.98 0.54 -14.94
N LYS A 33 -3.87 1.87 -14.97
CA LYS A 33 -3.91 2.63 -16.22
C LYS A 33 -2.78 2.21 -17.15
N GLN A 34 -1.56 2.06 -16.62
CA GLN A 34 -0.41 1.62 -17.39
C GLN A 34 -0.56 0.17 -17.87
N ALA A 35 -1.11 -0.73 -17.06
CA ALA A 35 -1.41 -2.10 -17.49
C ALA A 35 -2.38 -2.11 -18.68
N PHE A 36 -3.46 -1.32 -18.58
CA PHE A 36 -4.47 -1.21 -19.61
C PHE A 36 -3.90 -0.64 -20.92
N GLU A 37 -3.10 0.43 -20.84
CA GLU A 37 -2.49 1.06 -22.01
C GLU A 37 -1.47 0.15 -22.71
N ASN A 38 -0.80 -0.74 -21.97
CA ASN A 38 0.25 -1.61 -22.48
C ASN A 38 -0.19 -3.06 -22.73
N ASP A 39 -1.47 -3.40 -22.57
CA ASP A 39 -2.02 -4.77 -22.64
C ASP A 39 -1.28 -5.76 -21.73
N ASN A 40 -0.88 -5.30 -20.54
CA ASN A 40 -0.13 -6.07 -19.56
C ASN A 40 -1.04 -6.59 -18.45
N ILE A 41 -0.81 -7.84 -18.03
CA ILE A 41 -1.47 -8.41 -16.85
C ILE A 41 -0.77 -7.87 -15.60
N LEU A 42 -1.51 -7.16 -14.76
CA LEU A 42 -0.99 -6.68 -13.48
C LEU A 42 -1.19 -7.75 -12.40
N ASP A 43 -0.08 -8.20 -11.80
CA ASP A 43 -0.10 -9.16 -10.70
C ASP A 43 -0.24 -8.42 -9.36
N PHE A 44 -1.41 -8.57 -8.73
CA PHE A 44 -1.73 -8.01 -7.43
C PHE A 44 -1.52 -8.97 -6.26
N SER A 45 -0.91 -10.13 -6.51
CA SER A 45 -0.71 -11.11 -5.45
C SER A 45 0.10 -10.50 -4.31
N TYR A 46 -0.35 -10.76 -3.09
CA TYR A 46 0.30 -10.26 -1.88
C TYR A 46 1.76 -10.70 -1.82
N LYS A 47 2.05 -11.91 -2.31
CA LYS A 47 3.40 -12.45 -2.45
C LYS A 47 4.27 -11.60 -3.38
N THR A 48 3.82 -11.32 -4.61
CA THR A 48 4.60 -10.51 -5.56
C THR A 48 4.84 -9.10 -5.02
N LYS A 49 3.85 -8.51 -4.33
CA LYS A 49 4.02 -7.22 -3.65
C LYS A 49 5.09 -7.28 -2.55
N ILE A 50 5.07 -8.30 -1.69
CA ILE A 50 6.10 -8.52 -0.66
C ILE A 50 7.47 -8.65 -1.30
N MET A 51 7.61 -9.50 -2.33
CA MET A 51 8.86 -9.70 -3.05
C MET A 51 9.44 -8.40 -3.61
N GLN A 52 8.62 -7.60 -4.30
CA GLN A 52 9.06 -6.34 -4.88
C GLN A 52 9.47 -5.31 -3.81
N LYS A 53 8.74 -5.26 -2.69
CA LYS A 53 9.08 -4.37 -1.58
C LYS A 53 10.35 -4.83 -0.88
N ALA A 54 10.51 -6.11 -0.60
CA ALA A 54 11.71 -6.69 -0.04
C ALA A 54 12.94 -6.33 -0.89
N GLN A 55 12.87 -6.56 -2.20
CA GLN A 55 13.93 -6.16 -3.15
C GLN A 55 14.24 -4.66 -3.12
N LYS A 56 13.23 -3.80 -3.00
CA LYS A 56 13.42 -2.34 -2.91
C LYS A 56 14.23 -1.93 -1.68
N PHE A 57 14.15 -2.69 -0.60
CA PHE A 57 14.89 -2.45 0.64
C PHE A 57 16.17 -3.30 0.77
N ASP A 58 16.53 -4.03 -0.28
CA ASP A 58 17.66 -4.99 -0.26
C ASP A 58 17.51 -6.06 0.83
N LEU A 59 16.26 -6.50 1.06
CA LEU A 59 15.88 -7.52 2.03
C LEU A 59 15.36 -8.78 1.31
N ASP A 60 15.40 -9.91 2.01
CA ASP A 60 14.60 -11.07 1.61
C ASP A 60 13.13 -10.92 2.04
N GLU A 61 12.26 -11.80 1.53
CA GLU A 61 10.82 -11.74 1.81
C GLU A 61 10.49 -11.82 3.30
N ASN A 62 11.22 -12.65 4.06
CA ASN A 62 10.96 -12.87 5.48
C ASN A 62 11.45 -11.68 6.30
N ASP A 63 12.66 -11.19 6.01
CA ASP A 63 13.22 -10.00 6.67
C ASP A 63 12.32 -8.78 6.46
N TYR A 64 11.72 -8.65 5.27
CA TYR A 64 10.76 -7.59 5.00
C TYR A 64 9.46 -7.75 5.79
N ILE A 65 8.94 -8.98 5.90
CA ILE A 65 7.73 -9.27 6.70
C ILE A 65 8.00 -8.94 8.18
N ASP A 66 9.10 -9.44 8.73
CA ASP A 66 9.50 -9.19 10.13
C ASP A 66 9.63 -7.68 10.39
N LEU A 67 10.24 -6.93 9.47
CA LEU A 67 10.37 -5.48 9.57
C LEU A 67 9.00 -4.76 9.54
N VAL A 68 8.05 -5.23 8.73
CA VAL A 68 6.70 -4.66 8.68
C VAL A 68 5.94 -4.96 9.98
N GLU A 69 6.03 -6.18 10.49
CA GLU A 69 5.39 -6.60 11.75
C GLU A 69 5.97 -5.84 12.95
N ASP A 70 7.29 -5.70 13.03
CA ASP A 70 7.97 -4.94 14.07
C ASP A 70 7.57 -3.46 14.05
N ASN A 71 7.54 -2.84 12.87
CA ASN A 71 7.09 -1.45 12.74
C ASN A 71 5.62 -1.28 13.15
N GLN A 72 4.77 -2.26 12.85
CA GLN A 72 3.37 -2.22 13.23
C GLN A 72 3.19 -2.40 14.74
N PHE A 73 3.94 -3.30 15.36
CA PHE A 73 3.99 -3.48 16.81
C PHE A 73 4.44 -2.18 17.51
N ILE A 74 5.52 -1.56 17.03
CA ILE A 74 6.01 -0.27 17.55
C ILE A 74 4.90 0.78 17.42
N ALA A 75 4.29 0.93 16.24
CA ALA A 75 3.23 1.90 16.04
C ALA A 75 2.05 1.68 17.00
N ASP A 76 1.67 0.44 17.28
CA ASP A 76 0.57 0.11 18.18
C ASP A 76 0.93 0.34 19.66
N GLU A 77 2.14 -0.01 20.08
CA GLU A 77 2.64 0.31 21.43
C GLU A 77 2.75 1.82 21.64
N TRP A 78 3.30 2.58 20.68
CA TRP A 78 3.30 4.04 20.74
C TRP A 78 1.88 4.62 20.83
N ASN A 79 0.94 4.10 20.04
CA ASN A 79 -0.46 4.52 20.16
C ASN A 79 -1.06 4.19 21.52
N ARG A 80 -0.69 3.06 22.14
CA ARG A 80 -1.15 2.67 23.47
C ARG A 80 -0.58 3.56 24.56
N TYR A 81 0.70 3.89 24.49
CA TYR A 81 1.38 4.76 25.45
C TYR A 81 0.93 6.21 25.37
N TYR A 82 0.65 6.72 24.15
CA TYR A 82 0.31 8.13 23.95
C TYR A 82 -1.19 8.40 23.78
N LYS A 83 -2.05 7.39 23.60
CA LYS A 83 -3.50 7.52 23.86
C LYS A 83 -3.77 7.43 25.37
N ILE A 84 -3.25 8.39 26.11
CA ILE A 84 -3.83 8.77 27.41
C ILE A 84 -4.97 9.75 27.09
N LYS A 85 -6.16 9.40 27.57
CA LYS A 85 -7.46 10.10 27.44
C LYS A 85 -7.42 11.61 27.14
#